data_AF-A0A7C4XGQ1-F1
#
_entry.id   AF-A0A7C4XGQ1-F1
#
_cell.length_a   1.000
_cell.length_b   1.000
_cell.length_c   1.000
_cell.angle_alpha   90.00
_cell.angle_beta   90.00
_cell.angle_gamma   90.00
#
_symmetry.space_group_name_H-M   'P 1'
#
loop_
_entity.id
_entity.type
_entity.pdbx_description
1 polymer ?
#
loop_
_entity_poly.entity_id
_entity_poly.type
_entity_poly.pdbx_seq_one_letter_code
_entity_poly.pdbx_strand_id
1 'polypeptide(L)'
;MIPVSLIPLDAAKALCRQWHYSDIFPPHCMVPLGFYDGQGLAGVAIWGWGTRPKHTIQKLFPSLDTKDYWELCRMCCRDDLPRNTESQLLAGCEVWFRQNQPDKKLLFTWADGIRGKPGYVYQAANWLYGGFITTEIYLTADHEPVHPRLMITRFGSRSKEVWQGLKLKRVRGRQFRYCTFLCSHKRRKELLRESSVQWTTRYPKHPDLIWQIDAGEGSRETRDLPRVERSGQFRQSAFRPSRVRNAREECLSDDLKDGVPRRTETCLLPRRNKKSHGPETPWLWKEEL
;
A
#
# COMPACT_ATOMS: atom_id res chain seq x y z
N MET A 1 -3.79 -6.05 -28.50
CA MET A 1 -2.88 -6.38 -27.38
C MET A 1 -1.64 -5.54 -27.56
N ILE A 2 -1.21 -4.85 -26.51
CA ILE A 2 -0.08 -3.92 -26.56
C ILE A 2 1.19 -4.70 -26.18
N PRO A 3 2.24 -4.72 -27.03
CA PRO A 3 3.53 -5.27 -26.63
C PRO A 3 4.12 -4.49 -25.46
N VAL A 4 4.72 -5.19 -24.51
CA VAL A 4 5.34 -4.60 -23.32
C VAL A 4 6.78 -5.06 -23.19
N SER A 5 7.60 -4.24 -22.54
CA SER A 5 8.97 -4.57 -22.17
C SER A 5 9.24 -4.21 -20.72
N LEU A 6 10.34 -4.73 -20.17
CA LEU A 6 10.89 -4.22 -18.93
C LEU A 6 11.25 -2.74 -19.08
N ILE A 7 11.01 -1.96 -18.05
CA ILE A 7 11.37 -0.54 -17.98
C ILE A 7 12.08 -0.25 -16.65
N PRO A 8 12.86 0.85 -16.54
CA PRO A 8 13.41 1.25 -15.25
C PRO A 8 12.31 1.49 -14.21
N LEU A 9 12.49 0.94 -12.99
CA LEU A 9 11.49 1.06 -11.92
C LEU A 9 11.20 2.53 -11.56
N ASP A 10 12.21 3.39 -11.61
CA ASP A 10 12.04 4.82 -11.30
C ASP A 10 11.21 5.54 -12.37
N ALA A 11 11.35 5.17 -13.65
CA ALA A 11 10.49 5.68 -14.72
C ALA A 11 9.03 5.23 -14.52
N ALA A 12 8.83 3.95 -14.15
CA ALA A 12 7.49 3.43 -13.85
C ALA A 12 6.84 4.14 -12.65
N LYS A 13 7.62 4.39 -11.59
CA LYS A 13 7.17 5.14 -10.42
C LYS A 13 6.90 6.61 -10.76
N ALA A 14 7.70 7.24 -11.61
CA ALA A 14 7.49 8.62 -12.04
C ALA A 14 6.15 8.78 -12.78
N LEU A 15 5.85 7.90 -13.74
CA LEU A 15 4.57 7.91 -14.43
C LEU A 15 3.39 7.68 -13.47
N CYS A 16 3.51 6.70 -12.57
CA CYS A 16 2.49 6.48 -11.54
C CYS A 16 2.29 7.71 -10.64
N ARG A 17 3.33 8.44 -10.24
CA ARG A 17 3.17 9.66 -9.42
C ARG A 17 2.46 10.78 -10.17
N GLN A 18 2.54 10.81 -11.48
CA GLN A 18 1.87 11.84 -12.27
C GLN A 18 0.39 11.50 -12.45
N TRP A 19 0.08 10.27 -12.85
CA TRP A 19 -1.24 9.89 -13.37
C TRP A 19 -2.04 8.94 -12.46
N HIS A 20 -1.39 8.25 -11.51
CA HIS A 20 -2.08 7.34 -10.60
C HIS A 20 -2.64 8.08 -9.38
N TYR A 21 -3.83 7.67 -8.92
CA TYR A 21 -4.51 8.26 -7.76
C TYR A 21 -3.83 8.01 -6.40
N SER A 22 -2.81 7.15 -6.36
CA SER A 22 -2.10 6.75 -5.14
C SER A 22 -0.60 6.87 -5.31
N ASP A 23 0.02 7.61 -4.40
CA ASP A 23 1.45 7.93 -4.42
C ASP A 23 2.30 6.96 -3.59
N ILE A 24 1.66 6.01 -2.90
CA ILE A 24 2.32 5.02 -2.06
C ILE A 24 2.56 3.76 -2.87
N PHE A 25 3.78 3.23 -2.84
CA PHE A 25 4.13 1.98 -3.51
C PHE A 25 4.36 0.88 -2.46
N PRO A 26 3.94 -0.36 -2.72
CA PRO A 26 4.37 -1.51 -1.93
C PRO A 26 5.90 -1.65 -1.96
N PRO A 27 6.51 -2.20 -0.91
CA PRO A 27 7.97 -2.35 -0.83
C PRO A 27 8.54 -3.30 -1.89
N HIS A 28 7.76 -4.32 -2.30
CA HIS A 28 8.22 -5.38 -3.21
C HIS A 28 7.78 -5.13 -4.66
N CYS A 29 8.18 -4.00 -5.24
CA CYS A 29 8.00 -3.73 -6.67
C CYS A 29 9.21 -4.30 -7.44
N MET A 30 9.03 -5.34 -8.24
CA MET A 30 10.15 -6.11 -8.82
C MET A 30 10.17 -6.14 -10.34
N VAL A 31 9.01 -6.33 -10.99
CA VAL A 31 8.94 -6.47 -12.45
C VAL A 31 8.11 -5.32 -13.00
N PRO A 32 8.71 -4.16 -13.28
CA PRO A 32 8.05 -3.06 -13.98
C PRO A 32 7.99 -3.35 -15.49
N LEU A 33 6.78 -3.53 -16.01
CA LEU A 33 6.51 -3.64 -17.44
C LEU A 33 5.84 -2.37 -17.93
N GLY A 34 6.12 -1.96 -19.16
CA GLY A 34 5.45 -0.82 -19.77
C GLY A 34 5.54 -0.81 -21.28
N PHE A 35 4.89 0.18 -21.88
CA PHE A 35 4.91 0.42 -23.31
C PHE A 35 5.06 1.92 -23.60
N TYR A 36 5.58 2.21 -24.78
CA TYR A 36 5.82 3.56 -25.27
C TYR A 36 4.92 3.83 -26.48
N ASP A 37 4.59 5.09 -26.69
CA ASP A 37 4.00 5.60 -27.92
C ASP A 37 4.82 6.81 -28.42
N GLY A 38 4.28 7.54 -29.40
CA GLY A 38 4.96 8.72 -29.97
C GLY A 38 5.25 9.85 -28.98
N GLN A 39 4.60 9.85 -27.79
CA GLN A 39 4.80 10.86 -26.74
C GLN A 39 5.65 10.33 -25.58
N GLY A 40 6.22 9.13 -25.69
CA GLY A 40 7.07 8.52 -24.68
C GLY A 40 6.36 7.43 -23.89
N LEU A 41 6.69 7.27 -22.60
CA LEU A 41 6.15 6.21 -21.77
C LEU A 41 4.63 6.43 -21.56
N ALA A 42 3.83 5.49 -22.04
CA ALA A 42 2.38 5.64 -22.15
C ALA A 42 1.63 4.89 -21.03
N GLY A 43 2.11 3.70 -20.67
CA GLY A 43 1.52 2.96 -19.57
C GLY A 43 2.46 1.95 -18.96
N VAL A 44 2.20 1.64 -17.69
CA VAL A 44 3.05 0.80 -16.84
C VAL A 44 2.21 -0.13 -15.98
N ALA A 45 2.72 -1.33 -15.76
CA ALA A 45 2.23 -2.31 -14.80
C ALA A 45 3.43 -2.81 -13.98
N ILE A 46 3.41 -2.53 -12.68
CA ILE A 46 4.45 -2.90 -11.73
C ILE A 46 3.99 -4.14 -10.97
N TRP A 47 4.73 -5.22 -11.13
CA TRP A 47 4.43 -6.51 -10.51
C TRP A 47 5.40 -6.83 -9.39
N GLY A 48 4.93 -7.62 -8.42
CA GLY A 48 5.71 -8.07 -7.30
C GLY A 48 4.84 -8.73 -6.23
N TRP A 49 4.98 -8.32 -4.97
CA TRP A 49 4.27 -8.94 -3.86
C TRP A 49 3.52 -7.92 -3.00
N GLY A 50 2.35 -8.34 -2.51
CA GLY A 50 1.61 -7.65 -1.47
C GLY A 50 2.27 -7.75 -0.09
N THR A 51 1.52 -7.41 0.96
CA THR A 51 2.04 -7.30 2.34
C THR A 51 2.30 -8.65 3.01
N ARG A 52 1.57 -9.70 2.63
CA ARG A 52 1.69 -11.07 3.19
C ARG A 52 1.67 -12.10 2.05
N PRO A 53 2.68 -12.12 1.17
CA PRO A 53 2.57 -12.83 -0.10
C PRO A 53 2.30 -14.33 0.05
N LYS A 54 3.06 -15.00 0.92
CA LYS A 54 2.90 -16.45 1.17
C LYS A 54 1.49 -16.78 1.69
N HIS A 55 1.05 -16.06 2.71
CA HIS A 55 -0.28 -16.28 3.31
C HIS A 55 -1.41 -15.96 2.31
N THR A 56 -1.28 -14.88 1.52
CA THR A 56 -2.29 -14.52 0.50
C THR A 56 -2.44 -15.63 -0.52
N ILE A 57 -1.35 -16.12 -1.11
CA ILE A 57 -1.43 -17.11 -2.17
C ILE A 57 -1.86 -18.48 -1.64
N GLN A 58 -1.33 -18.94 -0.50
CA GLN A 58 -1.71 -20.23 0.10
C GLN A 58 -3.16 -20.23 0.58
N LYS A 59 -3.66 -19.08 1.05
CA LYS A 59 -5.08 -18.97 1.38
C LYS A 59 -5.96 -19.18 0.15
N LEU A 60 -5.54 -18.71 -1.03
CA LEU A 60 -6.33 -18.85 -2.26
C LEU A 60 -6.11 -20.20 -2.96
N PHE A 61 -4.88 -20.71 -2.95
CA PHE A 61 -4.43 -21.92 -3.62
C PHE A 61 -3.41 -22.62 -2.70
N PRO A 62 -3.86 -23.57 -1.87
CA PRO A 62 -3.03 -24.18 -0.83
C PRO A 62 -1.71 -24.78 -1.31
N SER A 63 -1.64 -25.26 -2.56
CA SER A 63 -0.43 -25.87 -3.11
C SER A 63 0.61 -24.87 -3.66
N LEU A 64 0.29 -23.58 -3.73
CA LEU A 64 1.17 -22.55 -4.29
C LEU A 64 2.01 -21.84 -3.22
N ASP A 65 3.18 -21.34 -3.63
CA ASP A 65 4.03 -20.45 -2.83
C ASP A 65 4.32 -19.13 -3.57
N THR A 66 5.00 -18.21 -2.90
CA THR A 66 5.44 -16.88 -3.39
C THR A 66 6.17 -16.91 -4.73
N LYS A 67 6.90 -18.00 -5.03
CA LYS A 67 7.57 -18.20 -6.31
C LYS A 67 6.60 -18.46 -7.46
N ASP A 68 5.40 -18.96 -7.20
CA ASP A 68 4.46 -19.43 -8.22
C ASP A 68 3.58 -18.33 -8.80
N TYR A 69 3.64 -17.11 -8.26
CA TYR A 69 2.76 -16.04 -8.71
C TYR A 69 3.40 -14.66 -8.70
N TRP A 70 2.72 -13.73 -9.37
CA TRP A 70 2.93 -12.30 -9.21
C TRP A 70 1.65 -11.58 -8.82
N GLU A 71 1.78 -10.56 -7.99
CA GLU A 71 0.72 -9.63 -7.64
C GLU A 71 0.93 -8.30 -8.38
N LEU A 72 -0.11 -7.78 -9.01
CA LEU A 72 -0.08 -6.44 -9.61
C LEU A 72 -0.07 -5.39 -8.49
N CYS A 73 1.07 -4.74 -8.29
CA CYS A 73 1.23 -3.71 -7.26
C CYS A 73 0.64 -2.38 -7.71
N ARG A 74 0.92 -1.98 -8.95
CA ARG A 74 0.46 -0.71 -9.54
C ARG A 74 0.25 -0.88 -11.04
N MET A 75 -0.75 -0.18 -11.57
CA MET A 75 -0.96 -0.05 -13.00
C MET A 75 -1.43 1.36 -13.29
N CYS A 76 -0.88 1.98 -14.32
CA CYS A 76 -1.19 3.34 -14.67
C CYS A 76 -0.94 3.56 -16.16
N CYS A 77 -1.91 4.16 -16.83
CA CYS A 77 -1.80 4.66 -18.19
C CYS A 77 -2.05 6.18 -18.14
N ARG A 78 -1.47 6.93 -19.07
CA ARG A 78 -1.82 8.34 -19.24
C ARG A 78 -3.29 8.47 -19.67
N ASP A 79 -3.94 9.59 -19.29
CA ASP A 79 -5.37 9.79 -19.54
C ASP A 79 -5.70 10.12 -21.01
N ASP A 80 -4.70 10.48 -21.83
CA ASP A 80 -4.87 10.75 -23.26
C ASP A 80 -5.08 9.49 -24.11
N LEU A 81 -4.90 8.31 -23.51
CA LEU A 81 -4.88 7.05 -24.24
C LEU A 81 -6.31 6.52 -24.53
N PRO A 82 -6.50 5.79 -25.64
CA PRO A 82 -7.81 5.25 -25.99
C PRO A 82 -8.40 4.33 -24.92
N ARG A 83 -9.73 4.23 -24.91
CA ARG A 83 -10.44 3.27 -24.05
C ARG A 83 -9.93 1.85 -24.25
N ASN A 84 -9.88 1.07 -23.15
CA ASN A 84 -9.39 -0.31 -23.08
C ASN A 84 -7.86 -0.48 -23.16
N THR A 85 -7.10 0.62 -23.15
CA THR A 85 -5.63 0.56 -23.14
C THR A 85 -5.10 -0.24 -21.95
N GLU A 86 -5.66 -0.06 -20.75
CA GLU A 86 -5.25 -0.80 -19.56
C GLU A 86 -5.49 -2.31 -19.68
N SER A 87 -6.63 -2.73 -20.22
CA SER A 87 -6.89 -4.16 -20.46
C SER A 87 -5.96 -4.75 -21.53
N GLN A 88 -5.58 -3.97 -22.54
CA GLN A 88 -4.60 -4.40 -23.54
C GLN A 88 -3.18 -4.47 -23.00
N LEU A 89 -2.82 -3.56 -22.08
CA LEU A 89 -1.57 -3.60 -21.31
C LEU A 89 -1.51 -4.89 -20.47
N LEU A 90 -2.58 -5.22 -19.73
CA LEU A 90 -2.65 -6.47 -18.96
C LEU A 90 -2.47 -7.70 -19.85
N ALA A 91 -3.13 -7.74 -21.01
CA ALA A 91 -2.95 -8.83 -21.98
C ALA A 91 -1.49 -8.92 -22.48
N GLY A 92 -0.84 -7.78 -22.71
CA GLY A 92 0.59 -7.71 -23.04
C GLY A 92 1.49 -8.27 -21.93
N CYS A 93 1.22 -7.90 -20.67
CA CYS A 93 1.93 -8.45 -19.52
C CYS A 93 1.77 -9.97 -19.42
N GLU A 94 0.58 -10.51 -19.65
CA GLU A 94 0.38 -11.96 -19.65
C GLU A 94 1.23 -12.67 -20.70
N VAL A 95 1.31 -12.14 -21.92
CA VAL A 95 2.16 -12.68 -22.98
C VAL A 95 3.64 -12.62 -22.57
N TRP A 96 4.07 -11.47 -22.04
CA TRP A 96 5.44 -11.27 -21.57
C TRP A 96 5.80 -12.28 -20.48
N PHE A 97 4.93 -12.51 -19.48
CA PHE A 97 5.20 -13.48 -18.41
C PHE A 97 5.22 -14.92 -18.91
N ARG A 98 4.34 -15.31 -19.83
CA ARG A 98 4.38 -16.67 -20.42
C ARG A 98 5.70 -16.94 -21.14
N GLN A 99 6.29 -15.92 -21.77
CA GLN A 99 7.55 -16.04 -22.49
C GLN A 99 8.77 -15.98 -21.57
N ASN A 100 8.78 -15.05 -20.61
CA ASN A 100 9.97 -14.72 -19.84
C ASN A 100 10.02 -15.38 -18.46
N GLN A 101 8.87 -15.81 -17.92
CA GLN A 101 8.77 -16.48 -16.62
C GLN A 101 7.74 -17.64 -16.67
N PRO A 102 7.97 -18.66 -17.53
CA PRO A 102 7.02 -19.75 -17.76
C PRO A 102 6.74 -20.59 -16.51
N ASP A 103 7.60 -20.52 -15.49
CA ASP A 103 7.39 -21.21 -14.22
C ASP A 103 6.28 -20.61 -13.38
N LYS A 104 5.91 -19.34 -13.60
CA LYS A 104 4.80 -18.69 -12.90
C LYS A 104 3.48 -19.37 -13.27
N LYS A 105 2.64 -19.62 -12.27
CA LYS A 105 1.37 -20.32 -12.42
C LYS A 105 0.21 -19.35 -12.65
N LEU A 106 0.24 -18.18 -12.02
CA LEU A 106 -0.80 -17.18 -12.16
C LEU A 106 -0.32 -15.74 -11.90
N LEU A 107 -1.10 -14.79 -12.40
CA LEU A 107 -1.05 -13.39 -12.00
C LEU A 107 -2.28 -13.09 -11.13
N PHE A 108 -2.09 -12.27 -10.11
CA PHE A 108 -3.09 -11.94 -9.09
C PHE A 108 -3.19 -10.43 -8.90
N THR A 109 -4.37 -9.93 -8.55
CA THR A 109 -4.56 -8.51 -8.22
C THR A 109 -5.77 -8.27 -7.33
N TRP A 110 -5.75 -7.12 -6.66
CA TRP A 110 -6.88 -6.53 -5.97
C TRP A 110 -7.41 -5.33 -6.75
N ALA A 111 -8.74 -5.21 -6.86
CA ALA A 111 -9.41 -4.00 -7.27
C ALA A 111 -9.93 -3.25 -6.04
N ASP A 112 -9.61 -1.95 -5.96
CA ASP A 112 -9.98 -1.08 -4.85
C ASP A 112 -11.45 -0.67 -4.92
N GLY A 113 -12.34 -1.59 -4.56
CA GLY A 113 -13.78 -1.31 -4.47
C GLY A 113 -14.10 -0.17 -3.51
N ILE A 114 -13.31 0.03 -2.45
CA ILE A 114 -13.43 1.18 -1.55
C ILE A 114 -13.22 2.53 -2.26
N ARG A 115 -12.54 2.54 -3.42
CA ARG A 115 -12.36 3.69 -4.30
C ARG A 115 -13.35 3.72 -5.47
N GLY A 116 -14.43 2.94 -5.39
CA GLY A 116 -15.46 2.87 -6.43
C GLY A 116 -15.05 2.05 -7.65
N LYS A 117 -13.98 1.25 -7.55
CA LYS A 117 -13.43 0.49 -8.68
C LYS A 117 -13.78 -0.99 -8.54
N PRO A 118 -14.80 -1.50 -9.26
CA PRO A 118 -15.13 -2.93 -9.20
C PRO A 118 -14.10 -3.78 -9.94
N GLY A 119 -13.21 -3.17 -10.74
CA GLY A 119 -12.16 -3.86 -11.48
C GLY A 119 -12.45 -4.08 -12.97
N TYR A 120 -13.17 -3.16 -13.63
CA TYR A 120 -13.55 -3.28 -15.03
C TYR A 120 -12.40 -3.62 -15.99
N VAL A 121 -11.19 -3.10 -15.73
CA VAL A 121 -9.99 -3.41 -16.51
C VAL A 121 -9.64 -4.91 -16.48
N TYR A 122 -9.79 -5.57 -15.33
CA TYR A 122 -9.53 -7.01 -15.18
C TYR A 122 -10.63 -7.85 -15.82
N GLN A 123 -11.88 -7.37 -15.74
CA GLN A 123 -13.03 -7.98 -16.39
C GLN A 123 -12.87 -7.95 -17.93
N ALA A 124 -12.47 -6.81 -18.48
CA ALA A 124 -12.18 -6.63 -19.90
C ALA A 124 -10.97 -7.45 -20.37
N ALA A 125 -9.99 -7.69 -19.48
CA ALA A 125 -8.86 -8.58 -19.72
C ALA A 125 -9.21 -10.08 -19.56
N ASN A 126 -10.48 -10.43 -19.32
CA ASN A 126 -10.95 -11.81 -19.12
C ASN A 126 -10.31 -12.53 -17.92
N TRP A 127 -9.96 -11.79 -16.86
CA TRP A 127 -9.49 -12.37 -15.61
C TRP A 127 -10.66 -13.00 -14.85
N LEU A 128 -10.40 -14.04 -14.06
CA LEU A 128 -11.39 -14.63 -13.17
C LEU A 128 -11.56 -13.78 -11.92
N TYR A 129 -12.79 -13.64 -11.47
CA TYR A 129 -13.15 -12.99 -10.20
C TYR A 129 -13.30 -14.03 -9.09
N GLY A 130 -12.68 -13.78 -7.94
CA GLY A 130 -12.64 -14.71 -6.80
C GLY A 130 -13.36 -14.20 -5.54
N GLY A 131 -14.32 -13.29 -5.67
CA GLY A 131 -15.00 -12.67 -4.53
C GLY A 131 -14.27 -11.44 -3.96
N PHE A 132 -14.68 -11.00 -2.77
CA PHE A 132 -14.13 -9.80 -2.12
C PHE A 132 -13.71 -10.06 -0.68
N ILE A 133 -12.90 -9.16 -0.13
CA ILE A 133 -12.74 -8.98 1.32
C ILE A 133 -13.28 -7.60 1.69
N THR A 134 -13.60 -7.39 2.97
CA THR A 134 -13.83 -6.06 3.51
C THR A 134 -12.49 -5.46 3.94
N THR A 135 -12.18 -4.27 3.43
CA THR A 135 -11.04 -3.45 3.81
C THR A 135 -11.52 -2.18 4.49
N GLU A 136 -10.60 -1.43 5.09
CA GLU A 136 -10.90 -0.17 5.77
C GLU A 136 -9.87 0.92 5.46
N ILE A 137 -10.32 2.16 5.46
CA ILE A 137 -9.51 3.38 5.48
C ILE A 137 -10.08 4.33 6.52
N TYR A 138 -9.25 5.24 7.00
CA TYR A 138 -9.69 6.36 7.82
C TYR A 138 -9.66 7.62 6.96
N LEU A 139 -10.61 8.53 7.15
CA LEU A 139 -10.69 9.80 6.44
C LEU A 139 -10.52 10.95 7.43
N THR A 140 -9.70 11.93 7.05
CA THR A 140 -9.62 13.23 7.76
C THR A 140 -10.88 14.06 7.51
N ALA A 141 -11.01 15.19 8.20
CA ALA A 141 -12.07 16.18 7.91
C ALA A 141 -12.03 16.67 6.44
N ASP A 142 -10.83 16.75 5.87
CA ASP A 142 -10.57 17.13 4.47
C ASP A 142 -10.71 15.95 3.49
N HIS A 143 -11.24 14.80 3.93
CA HIS A 143 -11.44 13.59 3.12
C HIS A 143 -10.15 12.94 2.62
N GLU A 144 -9.01 13.24 3.25
CA GLU A 144 -7.76 12.59 2.92
C GLU A 144 -7.70 11.17 3.51
N PRO A 145 -7.24 10.18 2.73
CA PRO A 145 -7.14 8.80 3.15
C PRO A 145 -5.93 8.55 4.07
N VAL A 146 -6.19 7.96 5.24
CA VAL A 146 -5.21 7.45 6.19
C VAL A 146 -5.28 5.93 6.20
N HIS A 147 -4.18 5.29 5.81
CA HIS A 147 -4.10 3.83 5.74
C HIS A 147 -4.04 3.22 7.16
N PRO A 148 -4.70 2.08 7.44
CA PRO A 148 -4.68 1.45 8.77
C PRO A 148 -3.28 1.14 9.30
N ARG A 149 -2.34 0.79 8.43
CA ARG A 149 -0.92 0.61 8.83
C ARG A 149 -0.31 1.90 9.36
N LEU A 150 -0.67 3.05 8.80
CA LEU A 150 -0.17 4.34 9.27
C LEU A 150 -0.65 4.62 10.70
N MET A 151 -1.91 4.27 10.99
CA MET A 151 -2.49 4.38 12.34
C MET A 151 -1.67 3.61 13.36
N ILE A 152 -1.34 2.34 13.07
CA ILE A 152 -0.50 1.51 13.93
C ILE A 152 0.90 2.14 14.09
N THR A 153 1.54 2.51 12.98
CA THR A 153 2.93 3.00 13.03
C THR A 153 3.11 4.37 13.68
N ARG A 154 2.10 5.25 13.62
CA ARG A 154 2.19 6.62 14.17
C ARG A 154 1.52 6.78 15.52
N PHE A 155 0.43 6.06 15.75
CA PHE A 155 -0.42 6.23 16.93
C PHE A 155 -0.51 4.95 17.78
N GLY A 156 0.23 3.90 17.42
CA GLY A 156 0.34 2.65 18.19
C GLY A 156 -0.89 1.74 18.15
N SER A 157 -2.05 2.25 17.73
CA SER A 157 -3.33 1.53 17.81
C SER A 157 -4.31 1.95 16.72
N ARG A 158 -5.29 1.08 16.46
CA ARG A 158 -6.46 1.31 15.59
C ARG A 158 -7.77 1.27 16.39
N SER A 159 -7.70 1.40 17.72
CA SER A 159 -8.87 1.33 18.58
C SER A 159 -9.81 2.51 18.33
N LYS A 160 -11.08 2.35 18.72
CA LYS A 160 -12.14 3.35 18.50
C LYS A 160 -11.76 4.68 19.12
N GLU A 161 -11.18 4.65 20.31
CA GLU A 161 -10.75 5.79 21.10
C GLU A 161 -9.69 6.62 20.35
N VAL A 162 -8.73 5.95 19.70
CA VAL A 162 -7.64 6.63 18.99
C VAL A 162 -8.15 7.37 17.76
N TRP A 163 -8.87 6.69 16.87
CA TRP A 163 -9.29 7.35 15.63
C TRP A 163 -10.41 8.38 15.87
N GLN A 164 -11.26 8.19 16.89
CA GLN A 164 -12.21 9.22 17.31
C GLN A 164 -11.52 10.43 17.94
N GLY A 165 -10.51 10.22 18.79
CA GLY A 165 -9.71 11.31 19.37
C GLY A 165 -8.99 12.13 18.30
N LEU A 166 -8.60 11.50 17.19
CA LEU A 166 -8.03 12.15 16.01
C LEU A 166 -9.09 12.74 15.05
N LYS A 167 -10.38 12.66 15.41
CA LYS A 167 -11.52 13.13 14.60
C LYS A 167 -11.55 12.52 13.19
N LEU A 168 -11.10 11.26 13.06
CA LEU A 168 -11.14 10.53 11.80
C LEU A 168 -12.48 9.83 11.61
N LYS A 169 -12.92 9.68 10.36
CA LYS A 169 -14.08 8.86 10.01
C LYS A 169 -13.58 7.51 9.49
N ARG A 170 -14.08 6.41 10.04
CA ARG A 170 -13.71 5.07 9.53
C ARG A 170 -14.65 4.68 8.41
N VAL A 171 -14.09 4.30 7.27
CA VAL A 171 -14.81 3.80 6.11
C VAL A 171 -14.37 2.38 5.83
N ARG A 172 -15.33 1.45 5.83
CA ARG A 172 -15.13 0.09 5.33
C ARG A 172 -15.70 -0.02 3.92
N GLY A 173 -15.05 -0.80 3.09
CA GLY A 173 -15.50 -1.05 1.72
C GLY A 173 -14.96 -2.37 1.20
N ARG A 174 -15.45 -2.79 0.04
CA ARG A 174 -15.03 -4.05 -0.58
C ARG A 174 -13.68 -3.88 -1.30
N GLN A 175 -12.88 -4.94 -1.30
CA GLN A 175 -11.73 -5.10 -2.16
C GLN A 175 -11.90 -6.41 -2.94
N PHE A 176 -12.00 -6.32 -4.26
CA PHE A 176 -12.31 -7.45 -5.13
C PHE A 176 -11.04 -8.12 -5.60
N ARG A 177 -11.04 -9.44 -5.76
CA ARG A 177 -9.86 -10.18 -6.17
C ARG A 177 -10.01 -10.75 -7.57
N TYR A 178 -8.94 -10.67 -8.34
CA TYR A 178 -8.89 -11.20 -9.69
C TYR A 178 -7.62 -12.00 -9.93
N CYS A 179 -7.70 -13.01 -10.79
CA CYS A 179 -6.51 -13.73 -11.26
C CYS A 179 -6.63 -14.17 -12.73
N THR A 180 -5.49 -14.37 -13.35
CA THR A 180 -5.37 -15.06 -14.64
C THR A 180 -4.29 -16.12 -14.54
N PHE A 181 -4.49 -17.25 -15.22
CA PHE A 181 -3.58 -18.39 -15.17
C PHE A 181 -2.58 -18.32 -16.32
N LEU A 182 -1.33 -18.61 -15.99
CA LEU A 182 -0.21 -18.71 -16.93
C LEU A 182 0.19 -20.16 -17.20
N CYS A 183 -0.23 -21.08 -16.33
CA CYS A 183 0.07 -22.50 -16.44
C CYS A 183 -0.82 -23.25 -17.45
N SER A 184 -0.49 -24.53 -17.67
CA SER A 184 -1.25 -25.42 -18.54
C SER A 184 -2.71 -25.58 -18.08
N HIS A 185 -3.59 -25.93 -19.02
CA HIS A 185 -5.01 -26.14 -18.74
C HIS A 185 -5.25 -27.22 -17.67
N LYS A 186 -4.44 -28.29 -17.65
CA LYS A 186 -4.48 -29.33 -16.61
C LYS A 186 -4.18 -28.73 -15.23
N ARG A 187 -3.07 -28.00 -15.10
CA ARG A 187 -2.67 -27.39 -13.83
C ARG A 187 -3.68 -26.34 -13.37
N ARG A 188 -4.24 -25.53 -14.28
CA ARG A 188 -5.33 -24.61 -13.97
C ARG A 188 -6.54 -25.33 -13.36
N LYS A 189 -6.96 -26.47 -13.93
CA LYS A 189 -8.09 -27.25 -13.38
C LYS A 189 -7.81 -27.76 -11.98
N GLU A 190 -6.58 -28.24 -11.71
CA GLU A 190 -6.17 -28.66 -10.36
C GLU A 190 -6.25 -27.50 -9.37
N LEU A 191 -5.66 -26.35 -9.73
CA LEU A 191 -5.66 -25.15 -8.89
C LEU A 191 -7.07 -24.63 -8.60
N LEU A 192 -7.97 -24.70 -9.58
CA LEU A 192 -9.37 -24.31 -9.37
C LEU A 192 -10.12 -25.26 -8.42
N ARG A 193 -9.78 -26.55 -8.36
CA ARG A 193 -10.42 -27.52 -7.44
C ARG A 193 -9.96 -27.34 -6.01
N GLU A 194 -8.69 -27.03 -5.79
CA GLU A 194 -8.15 -26.83 -4.43
C GLU A 194 -8.41 -25.42 -3.88
N SER A 195 -8.85 -24.49 -4.73
CA SER A 195 -8.98 -23.10 -4.32
C SER A 195 -10.04 -22.94 -3.22
N SER A 196 -9.73 -22.12 -2.22
CA SER A 196 -10.66 -21.82 -1.12
C SER A 196 -11.80 -20.86 -1.52
N VAL A 197 -11.75 -20.34 -2.76
CA VAL A 197 -12.76 -19.41 -3.29
C VAL A 197 -13.27 -19.90 -4.63
N GLN A 198 -14.53 -19.56 -4.94
CA GLN A 198 -15.10 -19.82 -6.24
C GLN A 198 -14.64 -18.76 -7.24
N TRP A 199 -13.93 -19.19 -8.29
CA TRP A 199 -13.50 -18.34 -9.39
C TRP A 199 -14.53 -18.35 -10.52
N THR A 200 -14.93 -17.17 -10.98
CA THR A 200 -16.03 -17.01 -11.95
C THR A 200 -15.80 -15.84 -12.90
N THR A 201 -16.55 -15.80 -13.99
CA THR A 201 -16.68 -14.64 -14.89
C THR A 201 -17.92 -13.79 -14.58
N ARG A 202 -18.63 -14.10 -13.48
CA ARG A 202 -19.70 -13.25 -12.94
C ARG A 202 -19.10 -12.10 -12.15
N TYR A 203 -18.89 -11.00 -12.82
CA TYR A 203 -18.13 -9.87 -12.29
C TYR A 203 -18.97 -8.91 -11.44
N PRO A 204 -18.39 -8.32 -10.38
CA PRO A 204 -19.03 -7.22 -9.67
C PRO A 204 -19.15 -6.00 -10.58
N LYS A 205 -20.26 -5.28 -10.44
CA LYS A 205 -20.56 -4.02 -11.13
C LYS A 205 -20.69 -2.90 -10.12
N HIS A 206 -21.07 -1.73 -10.58
CA HIS A 206 -21.24 -0.56 -9.72
C HIS A 206 -22.18 -0.82 -8.52
N PRO A 207 -23.32 -1.52 -8.66
CA PRO A 207 -24.20 -1.84 -7.52
C PRO A 207 -23.59 -2.76 -6.45
N ASP A 208 -22.51 -3.48 -6.78
CA ASP A 208 -21.80 -4.35 -5.83
C ASP A 208 -20.80 -3.58 -4.97
N LEU A 209 -20.62 -2.28 -5.21
CA LEU A 209 -19.82 -1.42 -4.37
C LEU A 209 -20.66 -0.98 -3.17
N ILE A 210 -20.20 -1.38 -1.98
CA ILE A 210 -20.88 -1.09 -0.73
C ILE A 210 -19.85 -0.55 0.25
N TRP A 211 -20.23 0.54 0.93
CA TRP A 211 -19.44 1.16 1.97
C TRP A 211 -20.20 1.16 3.30
N GLN A 212 -19.45 1.04 4.39
CA GLN A 212 -19.96 1.24 5.74
C GLN A 212 -19.16 2.36 6.39
N ILE A 213 -19.83 3.44 6.76
CA ILE A 213 -19.21 4.63 7.35
C ILE A 213 -19.54 4.66 8.83
N ASP A 214 -18.50 4.73 9.66
CA ASP A 214 -18.59 4.86 11.11
C ASP A 214 -18.14 6.27 11.51
N ALA A 215 -19.10 7.02 12.05
CA ALA A 215 -18.91 8.38 12.56
C ALA A 215 -18.99 8.45 14.09
N GLY A 216 -18.86 7.31 14.78
CA GLY A 216 -18.81 7.24 16.24
C GLY A 216 -20.11 6.89 16.95
N GLU A 217 -21.26 7.26 16.37
CA GLU A 217 -22.61 6.96 16.88
C GLU A 217 -23.22 5.67 16.28
N GLY A 218 -22.46 4.98 15.43
CA GLY A 218 -22.90 3.76 14.74
C GLY A 218 -22.40 3.72 13.29
N SER A 219 -22.49 2.53 12.69
CA SER A 219 -22.13 2.33 11.28
C SER A 219 -23.36 2.44 10.39
N ARG A 220 -23.27 3.21 9.30
CA ARG A 220 -24.31 3.29 8.27
C ARG A 220 -23.79 2.71 6.95
N GLU A 221 -24.59 1.84 6.34
CA GLU A 221 -24.31 1.32 5.00
C GLU A 221 -24.74 2.34 3.94
N THR A 222 -23.95 2.48 2.89
CA THR A 222 -24.27 3.31 1.73
C THR A 222 -23.78 2.68 0.43
N ARG A 223 -24.47 3.03 -0.66
CA ARG A 223 -24.06 2.74 -2.04
C ARG A 223 -23.47 3.98 -2.74
N ASP A 224 -23.48 5.11 -2.08
CA ASP A 224 -22.85 6.33 -2.57
C ASP A 224 -21.36 6.29 -2.25
N LEU A 225 -20.52 6.46 -3.28
CA LEU A 225 -19.08 6.49 -3.13
C LEU A 225 -18.69 7.63 -2.16
N PRO A 226 -18.06 7.34 -1.00
CA PRO A 226 -17.55 8.39 -0.15
C PRO A 226 -16.52 9.21 -0.91
N ARG A 227 -16.55 10.53 -0.71
CA ARG A 227 -15.50 11.41 -1.20
C ARG A 227 -14.18 11.01 -0.55
N VAL A 228 -13.20 10.60 -1.36
CA VAL A 228 -11.86 10.27 -0.90
C VAL A 228 -10.85 10.98 -1.79
N GLU A 229 -10.20 11.98 -1.22
CA GLU A 229 -9.20 12.77 -1.93
C GLU A 229 -7.92 11.97 -2.19
N ARG A 230 -7.00 12.58 -2.95
CA ARG A 230 -5.64 12.06 -3.06
C ARG A 230 -4.98 12.11 -1.67
N SER A 231 -4.15 11.13 -1.34
CA SER A 231 -3.40 11.13 -0.07
C SER A 231 -2.61 12.44 0.07
N GLY A 232 -2.77 13.23 1.14
CA GLY A 232 -2.17 14.57 1.31
C GLY A 232 -1.33 14.74 2.60
N GLN A 233 -1.79 15.52 3.58
CA GLN A 233 -1.13 15.93 4.85
C GLN A 233 -0.35 14.83 5.59
N PHE A 234 -0.77 13.57 5.51
CA PHE A 234 -0.05 12.44 6.13
C PHE A 234 1.19 11.93 5.35
N ARG A 235 1.58 12.59 4.24
CA ARG A 235 2.75 12.28 3.40
C ARG A 235 4.10 12.44 4.08
N GLN A 236 4.24 13.34 5.06
CA GLN A 236 5.55 13.58 5.68
C GLN A 236 5.85 12.52 6.73
N SER A 237 7.06 11.94 6.71
CA SER A 237 7.54 11.15 7.84
C SER A 237 7.45 12.01 9.10
N ALA A 238 7.04 11.41 10.22
CA ALA A 238 7.15 12.07 11.51
C ALA A 238 8.63 12.16 11.89
N PHE A 239 9.35 13.10 11.29
CA PHE A 239 10.67 13.53 11.74
C PHE A 239 10.95 14.96 11.27
N ARG A 240 10.36 15.92 11.99
CA ARG A 240 11.19 16.99 12.54
C ARG A 240 11.02 16.90 14.04
N PRO A 241 12.07 16.66 14.84
CA PRO A 241 11.99 17.03 16.23
C PRO A 241 11.74 18.53 16.19
N SER A 242 10.55 18.96 16.62
CA SER A 242 10.41 20.33 17.09
C SER A 242 11.53 20.49 18.10
N ARG A 243 12.50 21.35 17.80
CA ARG A 243 13.38 21.85 18.84
C ARG A 243 12.44 22.40 19.90
N VAL A 244 12.34 21.68 21.01
CA VAL A 244 11.88 22.24 22.26
C VAL A 244 12.77 23.46 22.43
N ARG A 245 12.23 24.66 22.21
CA ARG A 245 12.88 25.87 22.68
C ARG A 245 12.90 25.70 24.18
N ASN A 246 14.08 25.40 24.73
CA ASN A 246 14.29 25.52 26.15
C ASN A 246 13.91 26.94 26.52
N ALA A 247 12.82 27.08 27.27
CA ALA A 247 12.45 28.32 27.95
C ALA A 247 13.45 28.55 29.09
N ARG A 248 14.69 28.89 28.74
CA ARG A 248 15.77 29.37 29.62
C ARG A 248 16.78 30.13 28.77
N GLU A 249 16.36 31.23 28.17
CA GLU A 249 17.20 32.30 27.62
C GLU A 249 16.28 33.36 27.00
N GLU A 250 15.58 34.10 27.85
CA GLU A 250 15.03 35.43 27.54
C GLU A 250 14.54 36.04 28.85
N CYS A 251 15.52 36.48 29.63
CA CYS A 251 15.41 37.47 30.71
C CYS A 251 16.84 37.74 31.11
N LEU A 252 17.51 38.62 30.36
CA LEU A 252 18.72 39.37 30.75
C LEU A 252 19.10 40.26 29.56
N SER A 253 18.24 41.23 29.29
CA SER A 253 18.67 42.51 28.73
C SER A 253 18.19 43.56 29.73
N ASP A 254 19.05 43.86 30.70
CA ASP A 254 19.22 45.19 31.25
C ASP A 254 20.46 45.17 32.16
N ASP A 255 21.20 46.27 32.10
CA ASP A 255 22.29 46.70 32.98
C ASP A 255 23.71 46.14 32.78
N LEU A 256 24.42 46.80 31.85
CA LEU A 256 25.82 47.15 32.02
C LEU A 256 25.97 48.11 33.22
N LYS A 257 26.76 47.73 34.23
CA LYS A 257 27.68 48.63 34.97
C LYS A 257 28.62 47.87 35.92
N ASP A 258 29.90 48.19 35.78
CA ASP A 258 30.97 48.17 36.78
C ASP A 258 31.56 46.83 37.29
N GLY A 259 32.68 46.45 36.66
CA GLY A 259 33.99 46.29 37.32
C GLY A 259 34.20 45.27 38.46
N VAL A 260 35.11 44.32 38.19
CA VAL A 260 35.95 43.48 39.10
C VAL A 260 35.49 42.01 39.30
N PRO A 261 36.36 41.00 39.01
CA PRO A 261 36.03 39.60 39.21
C PRO A 261 36.43 39.11 40.62
N ARG A 262 35.55 38.35 41.29
CA ARG A 262 35.90 37.54 42.47
C ARG A 262 35.70 36.04 42.21
N ARG A 263 36.74 35.28 42.59
CA ARG A 263 36.78 33.82 42.76
C ARG A 263 35.82 33.37 43.85
N THR A 264 35.23 32.19 43.66
CA THR A 264 34.81 31.12 44.61
C THR A 264 33.71 30.33 43.88
N GLU A 265 33.52 29.01 43.94
CA GLU A 265 34.10 27.90 44.66
C GLU A 265 33.61 26.64 43.95
N THR A 266 34.46 25.62 43.96
CA THR A 266 34.20 24.22 43.61
C THR A 266 32.94 23.68 44.30
N CYS A 267 32.05 23.02 43.55
CA CYS A 267 31.16 22.02 44.15
C CYS A 267 31.02 20.77 43.26
N LEU A 268 31.26 19.65 43.91
CA LEU A 268 31.56 18.32 43.41
C LEU A 268 30.38 17.61 42.74
N LEU A 269 30.68 16.89 41.65
CA LEU A 269 29.88 15.80 41.10
C LEU A 269 29.94 14.57 42.01
N PRO A 270 28.92 13.69 41.99
CA PRO A 270 29.14 12.26 42.13
C PRO A 270 28.96 11.56 40.78
N ARG A 271 30.06 10.96 40.33
CA ARG A 271 30.13 9.98 39.23
C ARG A 271 29.30 8.73 39.57
N ARG A 272 28.60 8.15 38.60
CA ARG A 272 28.24 6.72 38.62
C ARG A 272 28.69 6.01 37.35
N ASN A 273 29.24 4.83 37.58
CA ASN A 273 30.16 4.06 36.74
C ASN A 273 29.58 3.52 35.43
N LYS A 274 30.45 3.51 34.41
CA LYS A 274 30.40 2.59 33.26
C LYS A 274 30.75 1.17 33.72
N LYS A 275 30.00 0.17 33.27
CA LYS A 275 30.54 -1.18 33.01
C LYS A 275 30.10 -1.62 31.62
N SER A 276 31.10 -1.73 30.75
CA SER A 276 31.12 -2.48 29.49
C SER A 276 30.96 -3.98 29.74
N HIS A 277 30.32 -4.72 28.85
CA HIS A 277 30.70 -6.07 28.37
C HIS A 277 30.10 -6.26 26.96
N GLY A 278 30.91 -6.78 26.03
CA GLY A 278 30.61 -6.99 24.61
C GLY A 278 29.88 -8.32 24.32
N PRO A 279 29.98 -8.86 23.10
CA PRO A 279 28.82 -9.13 22.25
C PRO A 279 28.55 -10.63 22.02
N GLU A 280 27.28 -11.04 21.94
CA GLU A 280 26.87 -12.30 21.30
C GLU A 280 25.54 -12.17 20.56
N THR A 281 25.44 -12.96 19.49
CA THR A 281 24.55 -12.91 18.32
C THR A 281 23.19 -13.62 18.54
N PRO A 282 22.39 -13.96 17.51
CA PRO A 282 21.12 -13.33 17.18
C PRO A 282 19.88 -14.16 17.59
N TRP A 283 18.82 -13.46 17.98
CA TRP A 283 17.55 -14.03 18.40
C TRP A 283 16.79 -14.73 17.25
N LEU A 284 16.74 -16.07 17.35
CA LEU A 284 15.76 -16.95 16.71
C LEU A 284 14.34 -16.58 17.16
N TRP A 285 13.47 -16.21 16.21
CA TRP A 285 12.03 -16.19 16.46
C TRP A 285 11.46 -17.58 16.21
N LYS A 286 11.20 -18.31 17.31
CA LYS A 286 10.17 -19.36 17.37
C LYS A 286 8.81 -18.70 17.65
N GLU A 287 7.77 -19.51 17.43
CA GLU A 287 6.39 -19.37 17.90
C GLU A 287 5.47 -18.51 17.03
N GLU A 288 4.21 -18.88 16.76
CA GLU A 288 3.42 -20.07 17.11
C GLU A 288 2.15 -20.03 16.23
N LEU A 289 1.57 -21.22 16.09
CA LEU A 289 0.28 -21.64 15.52
C LEU A 289 -0.74 -20.56 15.05
#